data_AF-A0A0E3ZDR0-F1
#
_entry.id   AF-A0A0E3ZDR0-F1
#
_cell.length_a   1.000
_cell.length_b   1.000
_cell.length_c   1.000
_cell.angle_alpha   90.00
_cell.angle_beta   90.00
_cell.angle_gamma   90.00
#
_symmetry.space_group_name_H-M   'P 1'
#
loop_
_entity.id
_entity.type
_entity.pdbx_description
1 polymer ?
#
loop_
_entity_poly.entity_id
_entity_poly.type
_entity_poly.pdbx_seq_one_letter_code
_entity_poly.pdbx_strand_id
1 'polypeptide(L)'
;MELEQFKELHARFFGKELPEEVTASEEYEAYIDAIHENEECYNWATAEKLKASGFDYEGYCCMMMADKVHESLDEDGEVKYDDPDVIINKWDEGLYGIPVYNGSATMVVINYCPWCGSKLIK
;
A
#
# COMPACT_ATOMS: atom_id res chain seq x y z
N MET A 1 -6.98 -17.17 7.66
CA MET A 1 -6.01 -17.35 8.76
C MET A 1 -6.36 -16.38 9.87
N GLU A 2 -6.16 -16.75 11.14
CA GLU A 2 -6.35 -15.83 12.27
C GLU A 2 -5.20 -14.82 12.37
N LEU A 3 -5.49 -13.60 12.86
CA LEU A 3 -4.50 -12.51 12.90
C LEU A 3 -3.23 -12.87 13.66
N GLU A 4 -3.32 -13.56 14.80
CA GLU A 4 -2.13 -13.91 15.60
C GLU A 4 -1.21 -14.90 14.87
N GLN A 5 -1.77 -15.87 14.16
CA GLN A 5 -0.99 -16.79 13.32
C GLN A 5 -0.34 -16.04 12.16
N PHE A 6 -1.08 -15.11 11.55
CA PHE A 6 -0.57 -14.27 10.49
C PHE A 6 0.64 -13.44 10.95
N LYS A 7 0.59 -12.84 12.15
CA LYS A 7 1.70 -12.05 12.71
C LYS A 7 2.98 -12.86 12.85
N GLU A 8 2.88 -14.12 13.28
CA GLU A 8 4.03 -15.03 13.38
C GLU A 8 4.66 -15.30 12.00
N LEU A 9 3.83 -15.58 10.99
CA LEU A 9 4.29 -15.79 9.62
C LEU A 9 4.84 -14.51 9.00
N HIS A 10 4.21 -13.36 9.26
CA HIS A 10 4.68 -12.06 8.78
C HIS A 10 6.09 -11.76 9.32
N ALA A 11 6.33 -11.96 10.62
CA ALA A 11 7.67 -11.81 11.20
C ALA A 11 8.70 -12.78 10.59
N ARG A 12 8.25 -13.94 10.11
CA ARG A 12 9.11 -14.94 9.47
C ARG A 12 9.42 -14.61 8.01
N PHE A 13 8.43 -14.16 7.24
CA PHE A 13 8.51 -14.07 5.78
C PHE A 13 8.69 -12.65 5.24
N PHE A 14 8.09 -11.64 5.87
CA PHE A 14 8.06 -10.28 5.34
C PHE A 14 9.47 -9.67 5.23
N GLY A 15 9.78 -9.09 4.06
CA GLY A 15 11.02 -8.35 3.80
C GLY A 15 12.29 -9.21 3.76
N LYS A 16 12.17 -10.54 3.63
CA LYS A 16 13.32 -11.45 3.58
C LYS A 16 13.44 -12.13 2.22
N GLU A 17 14.67 -12.37 1.81
CA GLU A 17 14.97 -13.28 0.70
C GLU A 17 14.79 -14.71 1.21
N LEU A 18 13.78 -15.41 0.68
CA LEU A 18 13.39 -16.74 1.12
C LEU A 18 13.81 -17.79 0.07
N PRO A 19 14.22 -19.01 0.51
CA PRO A 19 14.46 -20.13 -0.40
C PRO A 19 13.20 -20.50 -1.19
N GLU A 20 13.38 -21.03 -2.40
CA GLU A 20 12.28 -21.45 -3.28
C GLU A 20 11.35 -22.46 -2.60
N GLU A 21 11.92 -23.39 -1.82
CA GLU A 21 11.15 -24.40 -1.10
C GLU A 21 10.20 -23.80 -0.06
N VAL A 22 10.56 -22.64 0.50
CA VAL A 22 9.70 -21.90 1.44
C VAL A 22 8.60 -21.19 0.66
N THR A 23 8.93 -20.50 -0.43
CA THR A 23 7.94 -19.76 -1.23
C THR A 23 6.96 -20.67 -1.97
N ALA A 24 7.33 -21.94 -2.21
CA ALA A 24 6.46 -22.95 -2.81
C ALA A 24 5.67 -23.78 -1.77
N SER A 25 5.77 -23.44 -0.49
CA SER A 25 5.06 -24.16 0.58
C SER A 25 3.63 -23.66 0.78
N GLU A 26 2.72 -24.56 1.17
CA GLU A 26 1.33 -24.23 1.52
C GLU A 26 1.25 -23.20 2.66
N GLU A 27 2.24 -23.19 3.58
CA GLU A 27 2.32 -22.22 4.67
C GLU A 27 2.56 -20.80 4.15
N TYR A 28 3.44 -20.65 3.16
CA TYR A 28 3.71 -19.36 2.53
C TYR A 28 2.53 -18.91 1.66
N GLU A 29 1.89 -19.83 0.92
CA GLU A 29 0.66 -19.52 0.17
C GLU A 29 -0.43 -19.01 1.09
N ALA A 30 -0.70 -19.70 2.21
CA ALA A 30 -1.70 -19.26 3.19
C ALA A 30 -1.38 -17.89 3.80
N TYR A 31 -0.09 -17.56 3.96
CA TYR A 31 0.34 -16.23 4.39
C TYR A 31 0.05 -15.15 3.33
N ILE A 32 0.35 -15.42 2.06
CA ILE A 32 0.06 -14.49 0.95
C ILE A 32 -1.45 -14.30 0.78
N ASP A 33 -2.23 -15.38 0.84
CA ASP A 33 -3.69 -15.31 0.76
C ASP A 33 -4.25 -14.48 1.93
N ALA A 34 -3.70 -14.62 3.14
CA ALA A 34 -4.10 -13.79 4.27
C ALA A 34 -3.82 -12.30 4.02
N ILE A 35 -2.71 -11.93 3.36
CA ILE A 35 -2.45 -10.52 3.01
C ILE A 35 -3.49 -9.98 2.02
N HIS A 36 -3.88 -10.76 1.03
CA HIS A 36 -4.73 -10.27 -0.06
C HIS A 36 -6.23 -10.37 0.22
N GLU A 37 -6.65 -11.40 0.97
CA GLU A 37 -8.06 -11.75 1.11
C GLU A 37 -8.63 -11.47 2.51
N ASN A 38 -7.77 -11.26 3.51
CA ASN A 38 -8.21 -10.93 4.86
C ASN A 38 -7.93 -9.46 5.19
N GLU A 39 -9.00 -8.67 5.29
CA GLU A 39 -8.93 -7.22 5.55
C GLU A 39 -8.19 -6.90 6.86
N GLU A 40 -8.36 -7.69 7.92
CA GLU A 40 -7.70 -7.45 9.21
C GLU A 40 -6.19 -7.68 9.12
N CYS A 41 -5.77 -8.76 8.44
CA CYS A 41 -4.36 -9.06 8.20
C CYS A 41 -3.70 -8.00 7.30
N TYR A 42 -4.37 -7.63 6.20
CA TYR A 42 -3.92 -6.54 5.32
C TYR A 42 -3.76 -5.23 6.09
N ASN A 43 -4.78 -4.83 6.85
CA ASN A 43 -4.78 -3.58 7.58
C ASN A 43 -3.67 -3.55 8.64
N TRP A 44 -3.47 -4.65 9.36
CA TRP A 44 -2.40 -4.74 10.35
C TRP A 44 -1.01 -4.67 9.69
N ALA A 45 -0.75 -5.48 8.65
CA ALA A 45 0.55 -5.52 7.97
C ALA A 45 0.90 -4.15 7.37
N THR A 46 -0.08 -3.52 6.74
CA THR A 46 0.10 -2.20 6.13
C THR A 46 0.33 -1.13 7.19
N ALA A 47 -0.42 -1.14 8.30
CA ALA A 47 -0.19 -0.21 9.40
C ALA A 47 1.23 -0.34 9.97
N GLU A 48 1.73 -1.57 10.17
CA GLU A 48 3.10 -1.78 10.66
C GLU A 48 4.15 -1.27 9.65
N LYS A 49 3.94 -1.51 8.35
CA LYS A 49 4.79 -0.97 7.28
C LYS A 49 4.84 0.57 7.32
N LEU A 50 3.69 1.22 7.38
CA LEU A 50 3.58 2.69 7.35
C LEU A 50 4.10 3.35 8.63
N LYS A 51 3.90 2.72 9.80
CA LYS A 51 4.52 3.20 11.05
C LYS A 51 6.03 3.11 10.99
N ALA A 52 6.57 2.02 10.44
CA ALA A 52 8.02 1.83 10.33
C ALA A 52 8.68 2.87 9.41
N SER A 53 7.97 3.36 8.39
CA SER A 53 8.42 4.45 7.52
C SER A 53 8.13 5.85 8.08
N GLY A 54 7.46 5.98 9.23
CA GLY A 54 7.08 7.27 9.81
C GLY A 54 5.98 8.00 9.01
N PHE A 55 5.24 7.28 8.17
CA PHE A 55 4.20 7.85 7.32
C PHE A 55 2.89 8.04 8.09
N ASP A 56 2.31 9.25 8.04
CA ASP A 56 1.02 9.56 8.68
C ASP A 56 -0.14 9.02 7.84
N TYR A 57 -0.54 7.78 8.13
CA TYR A 57 -1.63 7.11 7.43
C TYR A 57 -3.03 7.37 8.03
N GLU A 58 -3.12 7.96 9.23
CA GLU A 58 -4.40 8.15 9.93
C GLU A 58 -5.29 9.20 9.24
N GLY A 59 -4.68 10.12 8.48
CA GLY A 59 -5.39 11.14 7.70
C GLY A 59 -6.08 10.63 6.43
N TYR A 60 -5.94 9.34 6.10
CA TYR A 60 -6.49 8.75 4.87
C TYR A 60 -7.82 8.04 5.12
N CYS A 61 -8.69 8.02 4.11
CA CYS A 61 -10.03 7.46 4.23
C CYS A 61 -10.07 5.92 4.38
N CYS A 62 -8.99 5.23 4.01
CA CYS A 62 -8.83 3.80 4.20
C CYS A 62 -7.35 3.44 4.08
N MET A 63 -7.00 2.26 4.58
CA MET A 63 -5.63 1.76 4.55
C MET A 63 -5.08 1.64 3.12
N MET A 64 -5.90 1.14 2.19
CA MET A 64 -5.46 0.97 0.80
C MET A 64 -5.13 2.31 0.12
N MET A 65 -5.82 3.39 0.47
CA MET A 65 -5.46 4.72 -0.05
C MET A 65 -4.13 5.21 0.54
N ALA A 66 -3.93 5.04 1.85
CA ALA A 66 -2.66 5.40 2.50
C ALA A 66 -1.48 4.62 1.90
N ASP A 67 -1.68 3.32 1.70
CA ASP A 67 -0.70 2.40 1.14
C ASP A 67 -0.27 2.83 -0.27
N LYS A 68 -1.23 3.09 -1.15
CA LYS A 68 -0.94 3.49 -2.53
C LYS A 68 -0.33 4.87 -2.65
N VAL A 69 -0.69 5.81 -1.77
CA VAL A 69 0.02 7.09 -1.72
C VAL A 69 1.42 6.92 -1.16
N HIS A 70 1.65 6.09 -0.14
CA HIS A 70 3.01 5.82 0.35
C HIS A 70 3.89 5.18 -0.74
N GLU A 71 3.36 4.20 -1.47
CA GLU A 71 4.05 3.53 -2.59
C GLU A 71 4.36 4.48 -3.75
N SER A 72 3.69 5.63 -3.84
CA SER A 72 3.96 6.65 -4.85
C SER A 72 5.19 7.51 -4.56
N LEU A 73 5.68 7.49 -3.32
CA LEU A 73 6.77 8.35 -2.86
C LEU A 73 8.11 7.61 -2.89
N ASP A 74 9.19 8.36 -3.09
CA ASP A 74 10.56 7.91 -2.90
C ASP A 74 11.05 8.14 -1.45
N GLU A 75 12.34 7.90 -1.21
CA GLU A 75 12.97 8.04 0.11
C GLU A 75 12.98 9.48 0.64
N ASP A 76 12.93 10.46 -0.26
CA ASP A 76 12.89 11.89 0.07
C ASP A 76 11.45 12.40 0.26
N GLY A 77 10.45 11.53 0.02
CA GLY A 77 9.03 11.88 0.08
C GLY A 77 8.51 12.53 -1.20
N GLU A 78 9.28 12.47 -2.29
CA GLU A 78 8.91 13.01 -3.60
C GLU A 78 8.20 11.96 -4.46
N VAL A 79 7.39 12.43 -5.40
CA VAL A 79 6.55 11.54 -6.22
C VAL A 79 7.38 10.88 -7.33
N LYS A 80 7.30 9.55 -7.43
CA LYS A 80 7.97 8.76 -8.48
C LYS A 80 7.24 8.85 -9.83
N TYR A 81 7.31 9.98 -10.49
CA TYR A 81 6.56 10.26 -11.74
C TYR A 81 6.84 9.31 -12.92
N ASP A 82 8.01 8.68 -12.96
CA ASP A 82 8.41 7.77 -14.03
C ASP A 82 8.20 6.28 -13.70
N ASP A 83 7.62 5.99 -12.53
CA ASP A 83 7.36 4.62 -12.06
C ASP A 83 5.94 4.17 -12.43
N PRO A 84 5.75 3.26 -13.41
CA PRO A 84 4.44 2.82 -13.87
C PRO A 84 3.61 2.08 -12.80
N ASP A 85 4.24 1.65 -11.71
CA ASP A 85 3.54 1.01 -10.59
C ASP A 85 2.81 2.04 -9.70
N VAL A 86 3.07 3.34 -9.89
CA VAL A 86 2.35 4.41 -9.21
C VAL A 86 0.96 4.60 -9.82
N ILE A 87 -0.04 4.05 -9.15
CA ILE A 87 -1.44 4.12 -9.60
C ILE A 87 -2.18 5.36 -9.08
N ILE A 88 -1.80 5.87 -7.91
CA ILE A 88 -2.41 7.03 -7.25
C ILE A 88 -1.34 7.80 -6.50
N ASN A 89 -1.48 9.12 -6.43
CA ASN A 89 -0.68 9.98 -5.57
C ASN A 89 -1.55 11.13 -4.97
N LYS A 90 -1.03 11.81 -3.94
CA LYS A 90 -1.58 13.01 -3.30
C LYS A 90 -0.61 14.19 -3.47
N TRP A 91 -1.11 15.33 -3.94
CA TRP A 91 -0.34 16.58 -4.09
C TRP A 91 -0.54 17.54 -2.91
N ASP A 92 0.33 18.55 -2.81
CA ASP A 92 0.33 19.59 -1.76
C ASP A 92 -1.02 20.28 -1.55
N GLU A 93 -1.85 20.38 -2.61
CA GLU A 93 -3.19 20.96 -2.53
C GLU A 93 -4.26 20.01 -1.95
N GLY A 94 -3.85 18.85 -1.44
CA GLY A 94 -4.74 17.80 -0.92
C GLY A 94 -5.45 17.00 -2.02
N LEU A 95 -5.09 17.21 -3.29
CA LEU A 95 -5.70 16.54 -4.43
C LEU A 95 -5.12 15.14 -4.62
N TYR A 96 -6.01 14.19 -4.85
CA TYR A 96 -5.65 12.84 -5.25
C TYR A 96 -5.82 12.68 -6.75
N GLY A 97 -4.92 11.94 -7.40
CA GLY A 97 -5.03 11.69 -8.83
C GLY A 97 -4.21 10.50 -9.31
N ILE A 98 -4.56 10.07 -10.51
CA ILE A 98 -3.85 9.03 -11.26
C ILE A 98 -2.80 9.75 -12.13
N PRO A 99 -1.50 9.49 -11.94
CA PRO A 99 -0.45 10.07 -12.78
C PRO A 99 -0.61 9.66 -14.25
N VAL A 100 -0.25 10.58 -15.17
CA VAL A 100 -0.26 10.33 -16.62
C VAL A 100 1.16 10.32 -17.14
N TYR A 101 1.61 9.16 -17.65
CA TYR A 101 2.94 8.95 -18.19
C TYR A 101 3.07 9.48 -19.63
N ASN A 102 3.14 10.79 -19.79
CA ASN A 102 3.30 11.45 -21.09
C ASN A 102 4.56 12.34 -21.18
N GLY A 103 5.50 12.16 -20.26
CA GLY A 103 6.71 13.00 -20.15
C GLY A 103 6.45 14.36 -19.50
N SER A 104 5.29 14.56 -18.86
CA SER A 104 4.97 15.74 -18.06
C SER A 104 4.24 15.33 -16.77
N ALA A 105 4.41 16.11 -15.70
CA ALA A 105 3.74 15.90 -14.41
C ALA A 105 2.25 16.27 -14.50
N THR A 106 1.46 15.41 -15.14
CA THR A 106 0.01 15.57 -15.32
C THR A 106 -0.75 14.44 -14.65
N MET A 107 -1.99 14.71 -14.24
CA MET A 107 -2.83 13.72 -13.57
C MET A 107 -4.31 13.83 -13.94
N VAL A 108 -5.03 12.73 -13.75
CA VAL A 108 -6.49 12.71 -13.71
C VAL A 108 -6.92 12.78 -12.24
N VAL A 109 -7.51 13.92 -11.85
CA VAL A 109 -8.01 14.13 -10.48
C VAL A 109 -9.17 13.17 -10.19
N ILE A 110 -9.12 12.54 -9.03
CA ILE A 110 -10.20 11.69 -8.52
C ILE A 110 -10.88 12.36 -7.31
N ASN A 111 -12.21 12.26 -7.26
CA ASN A 111 -13.01 12.87 -6.18
C ASN A 111 -13.53 11.83 -5.17
N TYR A 112 -13.32 10.55 -5.45
CA TYR A 112 -13.78 9.43 -4.64
C TYR A 112 -12.69 8.37 -4.57
N CYS A 113 -12.51 7.79 -3.38
CA CYS A 113 -11.60 6.67 -3.18
C CYS A 113 -12.07 5.46 -4.01
N PRO A 114 -11.22 4.88 -4.87
CA PRO A 114 -11.59 3.70 -5.67
C PRO A 114 -11.92 2.46 -4.82
N TRP A 115 -11.40 2.42 -3.58
CA TRP A 115 -11.49 1.24 -2.73
C TRP A 115 -12.61 1.31 -1.70
N CYS A 116 -12.76 2.42 -0.98
CA CYS A 116 -13.82 2.55 0.04
C CYS A 116 -14.98 3.46 -0.38
N GLY A 117 -14.92 4.10 -1.55
CA GLY A 117 -15.98 4.98 -2.06
C GLY A 117 -16.13 6.30 -1.31
N SER A 118 -15.29 6.58 -0.31
CA SER A 118 -15.32 7.85 0.42
C SER A 118 -15.05 9.02 -0.51
N LYS A 119 -15.81 10.11 -0.34
CA LYS A 119 -15.53 11.38 -1.01
C LYS A 119 -14.20 11.92 -0.50
N LEU A 120 -13.28 12.16 -1.41
CA LEU A 120 -11.99 12.76 -1.10
C LEU A 120 -12.22 14.26 -0.94
N ILE A 121 -12.14 14.71 0.30
CA ILE A 121 -12.35 16.11 0.66
C ILE A 121 -11.11 16.89 0.21
N LYS A 122 -11.34 18.11 -0.26
CA LYS A 122 -10.28 19.09 -0.54
C LYS A 122 -9.95 19.85 0.74
#